data_AF-A0A835KYU3-F1
#
_entry.id   AF-A0A835KYU3-F1
#
_cell.length_a   1.000
_cell.length_b   1.000
_cell.length_c   1.000
_cell.angle_alpha   90.00
_cell.angle_beta   90.00
_cell.angle_gamma   90.00
#
_symmetry.space_group_name_H-M   'P 1'
#
loop_
_entity.id
_entity.type
_entity.pdbx_description
1 polymer ?
#
loop_
_entity_poly.entity_id
_entity_poly.type
_entity_poly.pdbx_seq_one_letter_code
_entity_poly.pdbx_strand_id
1 'polypeptide(L)'
;MKIKISVLGSEDWIVWNFEKTRIFSVRSAYRLGLQLETGPDNASSSSRPDGERSMWKKLWSAHIRRANKFHRHLDDHRTCELCRLEPENGFHVVVTCPHAKALREAMRDIWELPKEADLAHSGPDWLLLLLDRFDSQTCANFLMLLWRCWHVRNGVLMAGEKYID
;
A
#
# COMPACT_ATOMS: atom_id res chain seq x y z
N MET A 1 44.73 -20.92 -31.22
CA MET A 1 43.59 -20.05 -31.59
C MET A 1 43.75 -18.75 -30.82
N LYS A 2 44.14 -17.65 -31.49
CA LYS A 2 44.37 -16.33 -30.87
C LYS A 2 43.25 -15.40 -31.31
N ILE A 3 42.43 -14.95 -30.37
CA ILE A 3 41.34 -14.01 -30.61
C ILE A 3 41.98 -12.62 -30.76
N LYS A 4 41.76 -11.95 -31.90
CA LYS A 4 42.17 -10.55 -32.09
C LYS A 4 41.14 -9.65 -31.43
N ILE A 5 41.58 -8.90 -30.41
CA ILE A 5 40.79 -7.85 -29.77
C ILE A 5 40.74 -6.65 -30.73
N SER A 6 39.58 -6.01 -30.84
CA SER A 6 39.34 -4.84 -31.69
C SER A 6 40.26 -3.68 -31.31
N VAL A 7 40.96 -3.13 -32.30
CA VAL A 7 41.95 -2.04 -32.16
C VAL A 7 41.27 -0.65 -32.05
N LEU A 8 39.96 -0.59 -32.27
CA LEU A 8 39.13 0.55 -31.88
C LEU A 8 38.93 0.47 -30.37
N GLY A 9 39.72 1.24 -29.63
CA GLY A 9 39.71 1.28 -28.16
C GLY A 9 38.35 1.68 -27.59
N SER A 10 37.43 0.72 -27.50
CA SER A 10 36.32 0.81 -26.58
C SER A 10 36.87 0.49 -25.20
N GLU A 11 36.77 1.44 -24.26
CA GLU A 11 37.12 1.20 -22.86
C GLU A 11 36.38 -0.03 -22.34
N ASP A 12 37.12 -0.91 -21.66
CA ASP A 12 36.54 -2.02 -20.93
C ASP A 12 35.58 -1.45 -19.87
N TRP A 13 34.30 -1.85 -19.93
CA TRP A 13 33.32 -1.45 -18.94
C TRP A 13 32.84 -2.65 -18.13
N ILE A 14 32.74 -2.46 -16.81
CA ILE A 14 32.24 -3.48 -15.90
C ILE A 14 30.73 -3.58 -16.09
N VAL A 15 30.26 -4.71 -16.62
CA VAL A 15 28.84 -4.99 -16.80
C VAL A 15 28.23 -5.49 -15.50
N TRP A 16 27.39 -4.67 -14.87
CA TRP A 16 26.60 -5.09 -13.71
C TRP A 16 25.48 -6.04 -14.12
N ASN A 17 25.48 -7.30 -13.64
CA ASN A 17 24.47 -8.31 -14.02
C ASN A 17 23.29 -8.43 -13.04
N PHE A 18 23.22 -7.57 -12.04
CA PHE A 18 22.18 -7.64 -10.99
C PHE A 18 20.93 -6.83 -11.32
N GLU A 19 21.04 -5.86 -12.24
CA GLU A 19 19.88 -5.13 -12.78
C GLU A 19 19.74 -5.32 -14.29
N LYS A 20 18.51 -5.40 -14.77
CA LYS A 20 18.19 -5.57 -16.21
C LYS A 20 18.71 -4.45 -17.09
N THR A 21 18.89 -3.26 -16.51
CA THR A 21 19.46 -2.06 -17.17
C THR A 21 20.97 -2.14 -17.35
N ARG A 22 21.65 -3.08 -16.69
CA ARG A 22 23.11 -3.29 -16.73
C ARG A 22 23.97 -2.08 -16.34
N ILE A 23 23.38 -1.09 -15.68
CA ILE A 23 24.05 0.14 -15.24
C ILE A 23 24.23 0.06 -13.71
N PHE A 24 25.45 0.31 -13.25
CA PHE A 24 25.73 0.42 -11.81
C PHE A 24 25.51 1.85 -11.32
N SER A 25 24.69 2.02 -10.28
CA SER A 25 24.45 3.31 -9.63
C SER A 25 24.52 3.16 -8.10
N VAL A 26 24.71 4.26 -7.38
CA VAL A 26 24.63 4.28 -5.90
C VAL A 26 23.30 3.68 -5.42
N ARG A 27 22.22 3.93 -6.15
CA ARG A 27 20.88 3.40 -5.85
C ARG A 27 20.79 1.88 -6.05
N SER A 28 21.42 1.34 -7.09
CA SER A 28 21.47 -0.12 -7.31
C SER A 28 22.36 -0.81 -6.28
N ALA A 29 23.47 -0.19 -5.89
CA ALA A 29 24.36 -0.68 -4.84
C ALA A 29 23.68 -0.72 -3.47
N TYR A 30 22.96 0.36 -3.11
CA TYR A 30 22.16 0.40 -1.89
C TYR A 30 21.07 -0.67 -1.86
N ARG A 31 20.34 -0.84 -2.98
CA ARG A 31 19.31 -1.88 -3.10
C ARG A 31 19.89 -3.29 -2.94
N LEU A 32 21.05 -3.55 -3.58
CA LEU A 32 21.75 -4.82 -3.42
C LEU A 32 22.15 -5.07 -1.97
N GLY A 33 22.76 -4.07 -1.31
CA GLY A 33 23.16 -4.17 0.10
C GLY A 33 21.96 -4.50 0.99
N LEU A 34 20.84 -3.78 0.78
CA LEU A 34 19.59 -4.03 1.50
C LEU A 34 19.08 -5.46 1.28
N GLN A 35 19.17 -5.98 0.06
CA GLN A 35 18.70 -7.32 -0.32
C GLN A 35 19.59 -8.44 0.23
N LEU A 36 20.89 -8.18 0.40
CA LEU A 36 21.82 -9.10 1.07
C LEU A 36 21.60 -9.14 2.59
N GLU A 37 21.23 -8.02 3.20
CA GLU A 37 20.93 -7.93 4.64
C GLU A 37 19.56 -8.54 4.99
N THR A 38 18.54 -8.37 4.13
CA THR A 38 17.16 -8.81 4.40
C THR A 38 16.85 -10.25 3.96
N GLY A 39 17.83 -10.97 3.40
CA GLY A 39 17.69 -12.35 2.94
C GLY A 39 16.95 -12.50 1.61
N PRO A 40 17.18 -13.61 0.87
CA PRO A 40 16.65 -13.82 -0.49
C PRO A 40 15.11 -13.84 -0.58
N ASP A 41 14.42 -14.01 0.55
CA ASP A 41 12.97 -14.21 0.60
C ASP A 41 12.16 -12.90 0.68
N ASN A 42 12.82 -11.74 0.76
CA ASN A 42 12.14 -10.43 0.80
C ASN A 42 12.20 -9.66 -0.52
N ALA A 43 12.23 -10.37 -1.65
CA ALA A 43 12.15 -9.80 -2.99
C ALA A 43 10.74 -9.23 -3.30
N SER A 44 10.38 -8.10 -2.70
CA SER A 44 9.30 -7.26 -3.23
C SER A 44 9.79 -6.48 -4.44
N SER A 45 9.64 -7.08 -5.62
CA SER A 45 9.95 -6.46 -6.92
C SER A 45 8.92 -5.36 -7.27
N SER A 46 9.05 -4.18 -6.66
CA SER A 46 8.28 -2.99 -7.03
C SER A 46 9.19 -1.95 -7.69
N SER A 47 8.93 -1.67 -8.96
CA SER A 47 9.63 -0.65 -9.76
C SER A 47 9.08 0.77 -9.57
N ARG A 48 8.24 1.02 -8.54
CA ARG A 48 7.59 2.33 -8.32
C ARG A 48 8.06 2.97 -7.01
N PRO A 49 8.59 4.21 -7.05
CA PRO A 49 9.15 4.89 -5.89
C PRO A 49 8.11 5.46 -4.91
N ASP A 50 6.81 5.36 -5.23
CA ASP A 50 5.72 5.97 -4.46
C ASP A 50 5.26 5.14 -3.24
N GLY A 51 5.92 4.00 -2.95
CA GLY A 51 5.76 3.26 -1.69
C GLY A 51 4.40 2.58 -1.45
N GLU A 52 3.29 3.08 -1.99
CA GLU A 52 2.01 2.39 -2.01
C GLU A 52 2.13 1.16 -2.92
N ARG A 53 2.43 0.01 -2.31
CA ARG A 53 2.59 -1.24 -3.05
C ARG A 53 1.37 -1.46 -3.94
N SER A 54 1.63 -1.60 -5.24
CA SER A 54 0.67 -1.86 -6.33
C SER A 54 -0.36 -2.95 -5.99
N MET A 55 -0.03 -3.90 -5.12
CA MET A 55 -0.94 -4.94 -4.62
C MET A 55 -2.06 -4.39 -3.74
N TRP A 56 -1.75 -3.52 -2.77
CA TRP A 56 -2.76 -2.85 -1.95
C TRP A 56 -3.57 -1.86 -2.76
N LYS A 57 -2.90 -1.15 -3.68
CA LYS A 57 -3.60 -0.35 -4.67
C LYS A 57 -4.58 -1.24 -5.44
N LYS A 58 -4.21 -2.41 -5.98
CA LYS A 58 -5.19 -3.31 -6.64
C LYS A 58 -6.31 -3.79 -5.71
N LEU A 59 -6.00 -4.22 -4.48
CA LEU A 59 -6.97 -4.73 -3.51
C LEU A 59 -8.00 -3.66 -3.11
N TRP A 60 -7.57 -2.40 -3.00
CA TRP A 60 -8.39 -1.27 -2.55
C TRP A 60 -8.71 -0.24 -3.65
N SER A 61 -8.21 -0.44 -4.88
CA SER A 61 -8.27 0.55 -5.99
C SER A 61 -9.67 0.83 -6.48
N ALA A 62 -10.61 -0.03 -6.14
CA ALA A 62 -11.87 -0.01 -6.84
C ALA A 62 -12.69 1.26 -6.52
N HIS A 63 -12.67 1.82 -5.29
CA HIS A 63 -13.73 2.75 -4.91
C HIS A 63 -13.43 3.76 -3.80
N ILE A 64 -12.25 4.40 -3.70
CA ILE A 64 -12.16 5.68 -2.93
C ILE A 64 -12.82 6.79 -3.73
N ARG A 65 -14.16 6.73 -3.78
CA ARG A 65 -15.02 7.46 -4.71
C ARG A 65 -14.75 8.96 -4.67
N ARG A 66 -14.79 9.57 -3.49
CA ARG A 66 -14.67 11.02 -3.37
C ARG A 66 -13.26 11.54 -3.61
N ALA A 67 -12.24 10.84 -3.08
CA ALA A 67 -10.85 11.19 -3.37
C ALA A 67 -10.53 11.13 -4.86
N ASN A 68 -11.08 10.13 -5.56
CA ASN A 68 -10.92 9.98 -7.00
C ASN A 68 -11.71 11.04 -7.77
N LYS A 69 -12.98 11.30 -7.41
CA LYS A 69 -13.78 12.38 -8.00
C LYS A 69 -13.08 13.73 -7.84
N PHE A 70 -12.54 14.03 -6.65
CA PHE A 70 -11.79 15.25 -6.40
C PHE A 70 -10.53 15.33 -7.27
N HIS A 71 -9.71 14.27 -7.33
CA HIS A 71 -8.50 14.23 -8.15
C HIS A 71 -8.81 14.39 -9.65
N ARG A 72 -10.01 13.98 -10.10
CA ARG A 72 -10.47 14.12 -11.48
C ARG A 72 -11.27 15.42 -11.72
N HIS A 73 -11.37 16.31 -10.73
CA HIS A 73 -12.15 17.54 -10.79
C HIS A 73 -13.64 17.31 -11.11
N LEU A 74 -14.20 16.20 -10.62
CA LEU A 74 -15.61 15.82 -10.76
C LEU A 74 -16.46 16.17 -9.52
N ASP A 75 -15.82 16.44 -8.39
CA ASP A 75 -16.46 16.87 -7.13
C ASP A 75 -15.47 17.77 -6.38
N ASP A 76 -15.93 18.89 -5.85
CA ASP A 76 -15.11 19.84 -5.08
C ASP A 76 -14.95 19.40 -3.62
N HIS A 77 -15.72 18.41 -3.18
CA HIS A 77 -15.68 17.91 -1.81
C HIS A 77 -14.63 16.81 -1.63
N ARG A 78 -13.73 17.00 -0.67
CA ARG A 78 -12.72 15.99 -0.29
C ARG A 78 -13.10 15.12 0.90
N THR A 79 -14.10 15.50 1.68
CA THR A 79 -14.42 14.85 2.96
C THR A 79 -15.09 13.50 2.77
N CYS A 80 -14.90 12.57 3.70
CA CYS A 80 -15.53 11.25 3.67
C CYS A 80 -17.05 11.33 3.52
N GLU A 81 -17.62 10.57 2.57
CA GLU A 81 -19.07 10.58 2.32
C GLU A 81 -19.89 9.99 3.49
N LEU A 82 -19.28 9.14 4.33
CA LEU A 82 -19.95 8.54 5.49
C LEU A 82 -19.96 9.48 6.71
N CYS A 83 -18.79 9.92 7.17
CA CYS A 83 -18.69 10.69 8.41
C CYS A 83 -18.62 12.21 8.21
N ARG A 84 -18.23 12.66 7.02
CA ARG A 84 -18.04 14.08 6.65
C ARG A 84 -17.04 14.86 7.50
N LEU A 85 -16.20 14.20 8.30
CA LEU A 85 -15.24 14.84 9.21
C LEU A 85 -13.89 15.13 8.55
N GLU A 86 -13.28 14.11 7.94
CA GLU A 86 -11.90 14.17 7.43
C GLU A 86 -11.87 13.91 5.91
N PRO A 87 -10.82 14.38 5.21
CA PRO A 87 -10.59 14.01 3.82
C PRO A 87 -10.55 12.49 3.62
N GLU A 88 -11.22 12.02 2.58
CA GLU A 88 -11.28 10.60 2.28
C GLU A 88 -9.92 10.11 1.75
N ASN A 89 -9.31 9.18 2.48
CA ASN A 89 -8.13 8.44 2.03
C ASN A 89 -8.22 6.98 2.52
N GLY A 90 -7.33 6.12 2.02
CA GLY A 90 -7.36 4.69 2.34
C GLY A 90 -7.34 4.43 3.84
N PHE A 91 -6.44 5.11 4.56
CA PHE A 91 -6.34 4.98 6.02
C PHE A 91 -7.57 5.49 6.75
N HIS A 92 -8.10 6.66 6.39
CA HIS A 92 -9.30 7.20 7.03
C HIS A 92 -10.48 6.24 6.90
N VAL A 93 -10.71 5.75 5.69
CA VAL A 93 -11.86 4.90 5.39
C VAL A 93 -11.92 3.65 6.27
N VAL A 94 -10.80 2.96 6.48
CA VAL A 94 -10.78 1.68 7.20
C VAL A 94 -10.26 1.78 8.63
N VAL A 95 -9.56 2.85 8.99
CA VAL A 95 -8.98 3.07 10.33
C VAL A 95 -9.68 4.20 11.06
N THR A 96 -9.53 5.46 10.65
CA THR A 96 -9.92 6.58 11.54
C THR A 96 -11.38 7.01 11.46
N CYS A 97 -12.12 6.61 10.41
CA CYS A 97 -13.54 6.92 10.27
C CYS A 97 -14.32 6.44 11.50
N PRO A 98 -15.21 7.27 12.09
CA PRO A 98 -16.03 6.88 13.24
C PRO A 98 -16.79 5.57 13.05
N HIS A 99 -17.30 5.30 11.84
CA HIS A 99 -17.96 4.04 11.53
C HIS A 99 -17.00 2.84 11.57
N ALA A 100 -15.77 3.02 11.09
CA ALA A 100 -14.74 1.99 11.15
C ALA A 100 -14.30 1.75 12.60
N LYS A 101 -14.13 2.82 13.39
CA LYS A 101 -13.83 2.75 14.84
C LYS A 101 -14.91 1.99 15.60
N ALA A 102 -16.18 2.37 15.44
CA ALA A 102 -17.30 1.72 16.10
C ALA A 102 -17.36 0.22 15.77
N LEU A 103 -17.15 -0.15 14.50
CA LEU A 103 -17.09 -1.56 14.11
C LEU A 103 -15.89 -2.28 14.77
N ARG A 104 -14.72 -1.65 14.81
CA ARG A 104 -13.56 -2.26 15.49
C ARG A 104 -13.78 -2.42 16.98
N GLU A 105 -14.31 -1.40 17.65
CA GLU A 105 -14.63 -1.44 19.08
C GLU A 105 -15.58 -2.59 19.40
N ALA A 106 -16.68 -2.74 18.65
CA ALA A 106 -17.60 -3.86 18.83
C ALA A 106 -16.97 -5.23 18.55
N MET A 107 -16.02 -5.30 17.60
CA MET A 107 -15.35 -6.55 17.25
C MET A 107 -14.25 -6.94 18.24
N ARG A 108 -13.74 -6.02 19.07
CA ARG A 108 -12.73 -6.31 20.11
C ARG A 108 -13.24 -7.25 21.19
N ASP A 109 -14.55 -7.35 21.38
CA ASP A 109 -15.16 -8.31 22.32
C ASP A 109 -15.08 -9.76 21.80
N ILE A 110 -14.85 -9.94 20.49
CA ILE A 110 -14.91 -11.25 19.82
C ILE A 110 -13.53 -11.64 19.26
N TRP A 111 -12.79 -10.69 18.71
CA TRP A 111 -11.50 -10.91 18.05
C TRP A 111 -10.38 -10.15 18.75
N GLU A 112 -9.22 -10.82 18.86
CA GLU A 112 -7.96 -10.16 19.18
C GLU A 112 -7.56 -9.24 18.01
N LEU A 113 -7.34 -7.97 18.33
CA LEU A 113 -7.07 -6.90 17.36
C LEU A 113 -6.00 -5.94 17.90
N PRO A 114 -5.15 -5.34 17.04
CA PRO A 114 -4.18 -4.33 17.44
C PRO A 114 -4.83 -3.18 18.22
N LYS A 115 -4.19 -2.67 19.27
CA LYS A 115 -4.78 -1.59 20.10
C LYS A 115 -4.89 -0.31 19.27
N GLU A 116 -5.82 0.58 19.61
CA GLU A 116 -5.99 1.85 18.87
C GLU A 116 -4.71 2.70 18.88
N ALA A 117 -3.89 2.61 19.94
CA ALA A 117 -2.59 3.30 20.01
C ALA A 117 -1.58 2.80 18.96
N ASP A 118 -1.70 1.55 18.50
CA ASP A 118 -0.83 0.97 17.49
C ASP A 118 -1.24 1.36 16.06
N LEU A 119 -2.48 1.83 15.88
CA LEU A 119 -3.07 2.21 14.60
C LEU A 119 -2.68 3.64 14.19
N ALA A 120 -1.38 3.87 14.05
CA ALA A 120 -0.83 5.16 13.63
C ALA A 120 -0.58 5.19 12.11
N HIS A 121 -0.84 6.34 11.49
CA HIS A 121 -0.47 6.57 10.09
C HIS A 121 1.03 6.87 9.97
N SER A 122 1.88 5.83 9.97
CA SER A 122 3.34 6.00 9.87
C SER A 122 3.86 6.23 8.44
N GLY A 123 2.97 6.27 7.44
CA GLY A 123 3.30 6.45 6.03
C GLY A 123 2.63 5.39 5.15
N PRO A 124 3.04 5.25 3.87
CA PRO A 124 2.41 4.32 2.93
C PRO A 124 2.45 2.85 3.37
N ASP A 125 3.48 2.46 4.12
CA ASP A 125 3.67 1.09 4.61
C ASP A 125 3.09 0.82 6.00
N TRP A 126 2.27 1.74 6.54
CA TRP A 126 1.73 1.63 7.91
C TRP A 126 1.11 0.27 8.22
N LEU A 127 0.37 -0.32 7.26
CA LEU A 127 -0.30 -1.60 7.44
C LEU A 127 0.70 -2.75 7.52
N LEU A 128 1.74 -2.73 6.68
CA LEU A 128 2.76 -3.79 6.67
C LEU A 128 3.60 -3.74 7.93
N LEU A 129 4.02 -2.54 8.34
CA LEU A 129 4.74 -2.32 9.60
C LEU A 129 3.90 -2.69 10.81
N LEU A 130 2.57 -2.52 10.73
CA LEU A 130 1.67 -3.00 11.76
C LEU A 130 1.64 -4.52 11.81
N LEU A 131 1.36 -5.18 10.67
CA LEU A 131 1.21 -6.63 10.59
C LEU A 131 2.49 -7.39 10.97
N ASP A 132 3.67 -6.83 10.71
CA ASP A 132 4.95 -7.42 11.10
C ASP A 132 5.13 -7.57 12.62
N ARG A 133 4.36 -6.81 13.42
CA ARG A 133 4.42 -6.81 14.89
C ARG A 133 3.46 -7.78 15.57
N PHE A 134 2.54 -8.40 14.83
CA PHE A 134 1.49 -9.25 15.39
C PHE A 134 1.53 -10.66 14.80
N ASP A 135 0.93 -11.62 15.51
CA ASP A 135 0.81 -12.99 15.03
C ASP A 135 -0.16 -13.10 13.82
N SER A 136 -0.11 -14.25 13.13
CA SER A 136 -0.88 -14.48 11.92
C SER A 136 -2.39 -14.42 12.13
N GLN A 137 -2.91 -14.83 13.30
CA GLN A 137 -4.34 -14.82 13.60
C GLN A 137 -4.84 -13.39 13.84
N THR A 138 -4.14 -12.62 14.66
CA THR A 138 -4.43 -11.19 14.88
C THR A 138 -4.38 -10.42 13.57
N CYS A 139 -3.36 -10.68 12.74
CA CYS A 139 -3.22 -10.11 11.41
C CYS A 139 -4.41 -10.46 10.50
N ALA A 140 -4.82 -11.73 10.45
CA ALA A 140 -5.94 -12.17 9.63
C ALA A 140 -7.26 -11.52 10.08
N ASN A 141 -7.55 -11.51 11.39
CA ASN A 141 -8.72 -10.87 11.96
C ASN A 141 -8.77 -9.38 11.59
N PHE A 142 -7.65 -8.68 11.75
CA PHE A 142 -7.55 -7.28 11.42
C PHE A 142 -7.76 -7.01 9.93
N LEU A 143 -7.14 -7.80 9.04
CA LEU A 143 -7.34 -7.67 7.59
C LEU A 143 -8.80 -7.91 7.18
N MET A 144 -9.45 -8.92 7.76
CA MET A 144 -10.88 -9.20 7.52
C MET A 144 -11.76 -8.03 7.97
N LEU A 145 -11.40 -7.38 9.07
CA LEU A 145 -12.11 -6.22 9.59
C LEU A 145 -11.94 -4.98 8.70
N LEU A 146 -10.72 -4.70 8.22
CA LEU A 146 -10.47 -3.64 7.24
C LEU A 146 -11.27 -3.87 5.96
N TRP A 147 -11.31 -5.12 5.48
CA TRP A 147 -12.13 -5.50 4.33
C TRP A 147 -13.62 -5.29 4.60
N ARG A 148 -14.12 -5.64 5.79
CA ARG A 148 -15.52 -5.43 6.16
C ARG A 148 -15.88 -3.94 6.19
N CYS A 149 -15.04 -3.10 6.79
CA CYS A 149 -15.22 -1.64 6.77
C CYS A 149 -15.35 -1.11 5.34
N TRP A 150 -14.43 -1.53 4.47
CA TRP A 150 -14.41 -1.16 3.07
C TRP A 150 -15.67 -1.62 2.32
N HIS A 151 -16.04 -2.89 2.50
CA HIS A 151 -17.20 -3.50 1.85
C HIS A 151 -18.52 -2.84 2.26
N VAL A 152 -18.73 -2.64 3.57
CA VAL A 152 -19.94 -1.98 4.09
C VAL A 152 -20.05 -0.57 3.55
N ARG A 153 -18.96 0.21 3.59
CA ARG A 153 -18.93 1.55 2.99
C ARG A 153 -19.35 1.54 1.53
N ASN A 154 -18.75 0.68 0.71
CA ASN A 154 -19.10 0.62 -0.71
C ASN A 154 -20.58 0.24 -0.91
N GLY A 155 -21.11 -0.67 -0.09
CA GLY A 155 -22.53 -1.01 -0.11
C GLY A 155 -23.43 0.20 0.18
N VAL A 156 -23.11 1.00 1.20
CA VAL A 156 -23.86 2.21 1.56
C VAL A 156 -23.79 3.26 0.44
N LEU A 157 -22.60 3.51 -0.09
CA LEU A 157 -22.41 4.53 -1.14
C LEU A 157 -23.07 4.14 -2.47
N MET A 158 -23.08 2.85 -2.83
CA MET A 158 -23.79 2.36 -4.01
C MET A 158 -25.31 2.31 -3.82
N ALA A 159 -25.80 2.10 -2.59
CA ALA A 159 -27.23 2.14 -2.31
C ALA A 159 -27.82 3.55 -2.41
N GLY A 160 -27.05 4.58 -2.00
CA GLY A 160 -27.48 5.98 -2.07
C GLY A 160 -27.67 6.53 -3.49
N GLU A 161 -27.03 5.94 -4.50
CA GLU A 161 -27.20 6.36 -5.91
C GLU A 161 -28.52 5.91 -6.53
N LYS A 162 -29.17 4.87 -6.00
CA LYS A 162 -30.42 4.34 -6.57
C LYS A 162 -31.66 5.20 -6.30
N TYR A 163 -31.51 6.29 -5.55
CA TYR A 163 -32.60 7.17 -5.13
C TYR A 163 -32.43 8.62 -5.62
N ILE A 164 -31.51 8.83 -6.57
CA ILE A 164 -31.31 10.11 -7.25
C ILE A 164 -31.59 9.86 -8.75
N ASP A 165 -32.85 9.57 -9.07
CA ASP A 165 -33.44 9.63 -10.41
C ASP A 165 -34.89 10.13 -10.27
#